data_AF-A0A060BTV7-F1
#
_entry.id   AF-A0A060BTV7-F1
#
_cell.length_a   1.000
_cell.length_b   1.000
_cell.length_c   1.000
_cell.angle_alpha   90.00
_cell.angle_beta   90.00
_cell.angle_gamma   90.00
#
_symmetry.space_group_name_H-M   'P 1'
#
loop_
_entity.id
_entity.type
_entity.pdbx_description
1 polymer ?
#
loop_
_entity_poly.entity_id
_entity_poly.type
_entity_poly.pdbx_seq_one_letter_code
_entity_poly.pdbx_strand_id
1 'polypeptide(L)'
;MIKLSDIDDVIAAGPYEATWDSLTRAGVPDWFQDAKFGIFTHWGLYTVPEFRNEWYSRNMYIQGYPEYEHHRDVYGPQNRFGYKDFIPMFTAKRFDPDEWLDLFAESGADTTSRSASTMMVFSMYRSEI
;
A
#
# COMPACT_ATOMS: atom_id res chain seq x y z
N MET A 1 15.72 1.47 -14.05
CA MET A 1 14.30 1.11 -14.28
C MET A 1 14.31 -0.36 -14.65
N ILE A 2 13.57 -1.19 -13.91
CA ILE A 2 13.58 -2.65 -14.10
C ILE A 2 12.73 -2.96 -15.34
N LYS A 3 13.32 -3.59 -16.34
CA LYS A 3 12.62 -4.06 -17.55
C LYS A 3 12.06 -5.45 -17.30
N LEU A 4 11.01 -5.84 -18.04
CA LEU A 4 10.47 -7.21 -18.00
C LEU A 4 11.54 -8.26 -18.31
N SER A 5 12.46 -7.96 -19.24
CA SER A 5 13.61 -8.82 -19.54
C SER A 5 14.50 -9.06 -18.33
N ASP A 6 14.69 -8.05 -17.47
CA ASP A 6 15.52 -8.18 -16.27
C ASP A 6 14.85 -9.12 -15.26
N ILE A 7 13.51 -9.16 -15.24
CA ILE A 7 12.74 -10.08 -14.41
C ILE A 7 12.88 -11.51 -14.95
N ASP A 8 12.73 -11.69 -16.27
CA ASP A 8 12.86 -13.00 -16.92
C ASP A 8 14.27 -13.60 -16.70
N ASP A 9 15.31 -12.77 -16.81
CA ASP A 9 16.70 -13.20 -16.58
C ASP A 9 16.92 -13.63 -15.12
N VAL A 10 16.36 -12.90 -14.14
CA VAL A 10 16.44 -13.26 -12.72
C VAL A 10 15.69 -14.55 -12.42
N ILE A 11 14.51 -14.75 -13.01
CA ILE A 11 13.74 -15.99 -12.88
C ILE A 11 14.53 -17.16 -13.45
N ALA A 12 15.09 -17.02 -14.65
CA ALA A 12 15.84 -18.08 -15.31
C ALA A 12 17.15 -18.45 -14.59
N ALA A 13 17.82 -17.49 -13.96
CA ALA A 13 19.04 -17.72 -13.18
C ALA A 13 18.77 -18.25 -11.76
N GLY A 14 17.53 -18.11 -11.27
CA GLY A 14 17.14 -18.48 -9.92
C GLY A 14 17.04 -20.00 -9.71
N PRO A 15 17.12 -20.46 -8.45
CA PRO A 15 17.03 -21.89 -8.13
C PRO A 15 15.58 -22.42 -8.10
N TYR A 16 14.59 -21.57 -8.37
CA TYR A 16 13.17 -21.88 -8.24
C TYR A 16 12.47 -21.90 -9.60
N GLU A 17 11.55 -22.85 -9.75
CA GLU A 17 10.65 -22.97 -10.91
C GLU A 17 9.24 -22.53 -10.50
N ALA A 18 8.41 -22.16 -11.48
CA ALA A 18 7.01 -21.77 -11.27
C ALA A 18 6.09 -22.99 -10.97
N THR A 19 6.52 -23.88 -10.07
CA THR A 19 5.80 -25.08 -9.65
C THR A 19 5.73 -25.14 -8.12
N TRP A 20 4.65 -25.71 -7.58
CA TRP A 20 4.48 -25.86 -6.13
C TRP A 20 5.61 -26.68 -5.49
N ASP A 21 6.05 -27.75 -6.15
CA ASP A 21 7.14 -28.60 -5.67
C ASP A 21 8.48 -27.85 -5.57
N SER A 22 8.69 -26.82 -6.40
CA SER A 22 9.87 -25.96 -6.32
C SER A 22 9.72 -24.89 -5.24
N LEU A 23 8.60 -24.15 -5.24
CA LEU A 23 8.38 -23.02 -4.34
C LEU A 23 8.25 -23.41 -2.87
N THR A 24 7.72 -24.59 -2.57
CA THR A 24 7.61 -25.11 -1.18
C THR A 24 8.97 -25.41 -0.53
N ARG A 25 10.05 -25.47 -1.32
CA ARG A 25 11.42 -25.59 -0.80
C ARG A 25 11.97 -24.26 -0.28
N ALA A 26 11.33 -23.14 -0.57
CA ALA A 26 11.74 -21.84 -0.05
C ALA A 26 11.45 -21.77 1.47
N GLY A 27 12.51 -21.78 2.27
CA GLY A 27 12.42 -21.57 3.70
C GLY A 27 12.19 -20.10 4.05
N VAL A 28 11.63 -19.86 5.24
CA VAL A 28 11.56 -18.51 5.81
C VAL A 28 12.99 -18.09 6.22
N PRO A 29 13.54 -16.98 5.71
CA PRO A 29 14.88 -16.52 6.06
C PRO A 29 15.05 -16.30 7.57
N ASP A 30 16.23 -16.63 8.10
CA ASP A 30 16.53 -16.55 9.53
C ASP A 30 16.26 -15.15 10.10
N TRP A 31 16.67 -14.09 9.40
CA TRP A 31 16.44 -12.71 9.84
C TRP A 31 14.96 -12.37 10.07
N PHE A 32 14.05 -12.94 9.27
CA PHE A 32 12.62 -12.69 9.41
C PHE A 32 12.06 -13.45 10.61
N GLN A 33 12.57 -14.66 10.84
CA GLN A 33 12.23 -15.40 12.04
C GLN A 33 12.74 -14.65 13.27
N ASP A 34 13.93 -14.05 13.22
CA ASP A 34 14.57 -13.37 14.34
C ASP A 34 13.95 -12.00 14.67
N ALA A 35 13.41 -11.28 13.68
CA ALA A 35 12.89 -9.93 13.87
C ALA A 35 11.77 -9.81 14.91
N LYS A 36 10.89 -10.82 15.03
CA LYS A 36 9.72 -10.94 15.94
C LYS A 36 8.66 -9.83 15.90
N PHE A 37 9.01 -8.60 15.57
CA PHE A 37 8.16 -7.42 15.56
C PHE A 37 8.46 -6.57 14.32
N GLY A 38 7.40 -6.05 13.72
CA GLY A 38 7.50 -5.21 12.54
C GLY A 38 6.34 -4.23 12.46
N ILE A 39 6.57 -3.12 11.78
CA ILE A 39 5.57 -2.08 11.56
C ILE A 39 5.13 -2.08 10.10
N PHE A 40 3.81 -2.07 9.93
CA PHE A 40 3.15 -1.87 8.64
C PHE A 40 2.22 -0.66 8.69
N THR A 41 2.19 0.12 7.62
CA THR A 41 1.43 1.37 7.55
C THR A 41 0.34 1.34 6.48
N HIS A 42 -0.90 1.61 6.90
CA HIS A 42 -2.04 1.88 6.02
C HIS A 42 -2.10 3.38 5.71
N TRP A 43 -1.40 3.79 4.65
CA TRP A 43 -1.36 5.18 4.22
C TRP A 43 -1.50 5.26 2.69
N GLY A 44 -2.37 6.12 2.18
CA GLY A 44 -2.68 6.21 0.75
C GLY A 44 -3.84 7.16 0.46
N LEU A 45 -4.42 7.10 -0.74
CA LEU A 45 -5.52 8.00 -1.15
C LEU A 45 -6.71 8.00 -0.18
N TYR A 46 -7.02 6.85 0.40
CA TYR A 46 -8.11 6.68 1.37
C TYR A 46 -7.88 7.45 2.68
N THR A 47 -6.66 7.92 2.96
CA THR A 47 -6.39 8.77 4.11
C THR A 47 -6.64 10.25 3.83
N VAL A 48 -6.76 10.68 2.56
CA VAL A 48 -7.09 12.08 2.20
C VAL A 48 -8.42 12.57 2.81
N PRO A 49 -9.52 11.80 2.78
CA PRO A 49 -10.77 12.23 3.40
C PRO A 49 -10.75 12.18 4.93
N GLU A 50 -9.73 11.57 5.56
CA GLU A 50 -9.57 11.48 7.02
C GLU A 50 -10.85 10.99 7.75
N PHE A 51 -11.62 10.11 7.10
CA PHE A 51 -12.93 9.71 7.58
C PHE A 51 -13.05 8.18 7.70
N ARG A 52 -13.20 7.72 8.95
CA ARG A 52 -13.41 6.33 9.38
C ARG A 52 -12.25 5.37 9.10
N ASN A 53 -12.10 4.82 7.90
CA ASN A 53 -11.16 3.73 7.62
C ASN A 53 -10.74 3.63 6.14
N GLU A 54 -9.84 2.70 5.83
CA GLU A 54 -9.25 2.48 4.52
C GLU A 54 -10.21 2.01 3.42
N TRP A 55 -11.44 1.61 3.80
CA TRP A 55 -12.50 1.22 2.87
C TRP A 55 -13.31 2.40 2.35
N TYR A 56 -12.91 3.64 2.67
CA TYR A 56 -13.62 4.84 2.25
C TYR A 56 -13.95 4.84 0.75
N SER A 57 -13.00 4.47 -0.12
CA SER A 57 -13.20 4.37 -1.58
C SER A 57 -14.34 3.47 -1.99
N ARG A 58 -14.63 2.42 -1.23
CA ARG A 58 -15.77 1.53 -1.47
C ARG A 58 -17.02 2.11 -0.83
N ASN A 59 -16.92 2.45 0.45
CA ASN A 59 -18.07 2.80 1.28
C ASN A 59 -18.70 4.14 0.89
N MET A 60 -17.93 5.08 0.33
CA MET A 60 -18.43 6.37 -0.18
C MET A 60 -19.45 6.22 -1.31
N TYR A 61 -19.56 5.04 -1.94
CA TYR A 61 -20.53 4.73 -2.99
C TYR A 61 -21.74 3.90 -2.52
N ILE A 62 -21.80 3.51 -1.23
CA ILE A 62 -22.88 2.68 -0.69
C ILE A 62 -23.88 3.57 0.05
N GLN A 63 -25.07 3.76 -0.53
CA GLN A 63 -26.12 4.58 0.09
C GLN A 63 -26.47 4.09 1.50
N GLY A 64 -26.67 5.04 2.42
CA GLY A 64 -26.94 4.78 3.83
C GLY A 64 -25.70 4.49 4.69
N TYR A 65 -24.51 4.41 4.11
CA TYR A 65 -23.27 4.36 4.90
C TYR A 65 -22.85 5.78 5.31
N PRO A 66 -22.26 5.95 6.50
CA PRO A 66 -21.76 7.26 6.93
C PRO A 66 -20.78 7.90 5.95
N GLU A 67 -19.93 7.10 5.29
CA GLU A 67 -18.97 7.55 4.27
C GLU A 67 -19.68 8.13 3.04
N TYR A 68 -20.84 7.59 2.66
CA TYR A 68 -21.63 8.09 1.53
C TYR A 68 -22.18 9.48 1.82
N GLU A 69 -22.76 9.68 3.01
CA GLU A 69 -23.30 10.98 3.42
C GLU A 69 -22.18 12.01 3.61
N HIS A 70 -21.13 11.63 4.35
CA HIS A 70 -19.97 12.49 4.56
C HIS A 70 -19.34 12.96 3.24
N HIS A 71 -19.21 12.05 2.25
CA HIS A 71 -18.66 12.42 0.95
C HIS A 71 -19.51 13.50 0.26
N ARG A 72 -20.83 13.37 0.33
CA ARG A 72 -21.76 14.33 -0.28
C ARG A 72 -21.69 15.69 0.42
N ASP A 73 -21.58 15.69 1.74
CA ASP A 73 -21.56 16.91 2.53
C ASP A 73 -20.26 17.70 2.36
N VAL A 74 -19.12 17.01 2.22
CA VAL A 74 -17.79 17.63 2.17
C VAL A 74 -17.30 17.89 0.74
N TYR A 75 -17.50 16.94 -0.17
CA TYR A 75 -16.95 16.98 -1.53
C TYR A 75 -18.01 17.13 -2.62
N GLY A 76 -19.28 16.81 -2.29
CA GLY A 76 -20.39 16.83 -3.22
C GLY A 76 -20.74 15.45 -3.77
N PRO A 77 -21.64 15.38 -4.77
CA PRO A 77 -22.15 14.11 -5.26
C PRO A 77 -21.04 13.30 -5.95
N GLN A 78 -21.04 11.99 -5.69
CA GLN A 78 -20.02 11.02 -6.10
C GLN A 78 -19.78 10.94 -7.62
N ASN A 79 -20.77 11.36 -8.42
CA ASN A 79 -20.68 11.41 -9.89
C ASN A 79 -20.02 12.70 -10.42
N ARG A 80 -19.76 13.68 -9.56
CA ARG A 80 -19.02 14.91 -9.85
C ARG A 80 -17.65 14.90 -9.21
N PHE A 81 -17.58 14.49 -7.95
CA PHE A 81 -16.34 14.25 -7.24
C PHE A 81 -16.29 12.76 -6.86
N GLY A 82 -15.45 11.99 -7.52
CA GLY A 82 -15.27 10.57 -7.25
C GLY A 82 -13.96 10.29 -6.52
N TYR A 83 -13.73 9.04 -6.14
CA TYR A 83 -12.50 8.66 -5.42
C TYR A 83 -11.21 9.02 -6.17
N LYS A 84 -11.22 8.93 -7.51
CA LYS A 84 -10.10 9.35 -8.37
C LYS A 84 -9.69 10.82 -8.18
N ASP A 85 -10.62 11.67 -7.74
CA ASP A 85 -10.38 13.10 -7.62
C ASP A 85 -9.56 13.44 -6.37
N PHE A 86 -9.36 12.48 -5.46
CA PHE A 86 -8.38 12.58 -4.37
C PHE A 86 -6.93 12.39 -4.82
N ILE A 87 -6.67 11.84 -6.02
CA ILE A 87 -5.30 11.61 -6.53
C ILE A 87 -4.44 12.88 -6.48
N PRO A 88 -4.85 14.03 -7.06
CA PRO A 88 -4.06 15.25 -7.00
C PRO A 88 -3.98 15.87 -5.59
N MET A 89 -4.83 15.45 -4.66
CA MET A 89 -4.85 15.97 -3.28
C MET A 89 -3.87 15.25 -2.36
N PHE A 90 -3.53 13.98 -2.67
CA PHE A 90 -2.54 13.21 -1.93
C PHE A 90 -1.12 13.67 -2.25
N THR A 91 -0.73 14.77 -1.64
CA THR A 91 0.52 15.48 -1.91
C THR A 91 1.65 15.15 -0.94
N ALA A 92 1.33 14.54 0.21
CA ALA A 92 2.32 14.15 1.22
C ALA A 92 3.29 15.28 1.64
N LYS A 93 2.85 16.54 1.65
CA LYS A 93 3.75 17.71 1.82
C LYS A 93 4.58 17.74 3.11
N ARG A 94 4.13 17.02 4.16
CA ARG A 94 4.82 16.92 5.46
C ARG A 94 5.38 15.52 5.71
N PHE A 95 5.42 14.68 4.69
CA PHE A 95 5.96 13.34 4.85
C PHE A 95 7.48 13.39 4.84
N ASP A 96 8.06 12.93 5.93
CA ASP A 96 9.50 12.70 6.07
C ASP A 96 9.72 11.19 6.30
N PRO A 97 10.33 10.49 5.32
CA PRO A 97 10.61 9.07 5.48
C PRO A 97 11.67 8.78 6.55
N ASP A 98 12.62 9.69 6.76
CA ASP A 98 13.70 9.48 7.74
C ASP A 98 13.14 9.59 9.15
N GLU A 99 12.26 10.58 9.41
CA GLU A 99 11.53 10.70 10.70
C GLU A 99 10.71 9.43 11.01
N TRP A 100 10.08 8.84 10.00
CA TRP A 100 9.32 7.61 10.18
C TRP A 100 10.23 6.42 10.49
N LEU A 101 11.35 6.29 9.77
CA LEU A 101 12.31 5.20 9.98
C LEU A 101 12.97 5.30 11.36
N ASP A 102 13.34 6.50 11.79
CA ASP A 102 13.88 6.76 13.12
C ASP A 102 12.88 6.33 14.20
N LEU A 103 11.61 6.75 14.07
CA LEU A 103 10.55 6.35 14.99
C LEU A 103 10.32 4.82 15.01
N PHE A 104 10.38 4.16 13.84
CA PHE A 104 10.21 2.71 13.77
C PHE A 104 11.38 1.98 14.43
N ALA A 105 12.61 2.45 14.21
CA ALA A 105 13.78 1.90 14.87
C ALA A 105 13.70 2.09 16.40
N GLU A 106 13.30 3.28 16.87
CA GLU A 106 13.10 3.57 18.30
C GLU A 106 12.02 2.69 18.95
N SER A 107 11.01 2.27 18.18
CA SER A 107 9.98 1.34 18.66
C SER A 107 10.47 -0.09 18.85
N GLY A 108 11.70 -0.41 18.40
CA GLY A 108 12.27 -1.75 18.42
C GLY A 108 11.79 -2.63 17.25
N ALA A 109 11.27 -2.04 16.18
CA ALA A 109 10.89 -2.78 14.98
C ALA A 109 12.13 -3.12 14.16
N ASP A 110 12.45 -4.41 14.05
CA ASP A 110 13.54 -4.91 13.21
C ASP A 110 13.13 -5.00 11.72
N THR A 111 11.84 -4.80 11.43
CA THR A 111 11.30 -4.80 10.06
C THR A 111 10.26 -3.71 9.85
N THR A 112 10.34 -3.02 8.72
CA THR A 112 9.37 -1.99 8.32
C THR A 112 8.86 -2.29 6.93
N SER A 113 7.55 -2.22 6.74
CA SER A 113 6.93 -2.40 5.42
C SER A 113 5.87 -1.33 5.17
N ARG A 114 5.77 -0.89 3.91
CA ARG A 114 4.78 0.08 3.46
C ARG A 114 3.81 -0.62 2.53
N SER A 115 2.53 -0.25 2.55
CA SER A 115 1.59 -0.68 1.51
C SER A 115 2.10 -0.18 0.15
N ALA A 116 2.54 -1.10 -0.72
CA ALA A 116 2.94 -0.77 -2.10
C ALA A 116 1.71 -0.57 -3.00
N SER A 117 0.66 -1.34 -2.72
CA SER A 117 -0.66 -1.31 -3.35
C SER A 117 -1.68 -1.84 -2.34
N THR A 118 -2.67 -1.03 -1.94
CA THR A 118 -3.84 -1.51 -1.16
C THR A 118 -4.86 -2.16 -2.12
N MET A 119 -5.88 -2.86 -1.59
CA MET A 119 -7.04 -3.46 -2.30
C MET A 119 -7.74 -2.56 -3.35
N MET A 120 -7.33 -1.30 -3.49
CA MET A 120 -8.00 -0.26 -4.30
C MET A 120 -7.08 0.35 -5.37
N VAL A 121 -6.08 -0.42 -5.83
CA VAL A 121 -5.36 -0.27 -7.12
C VAL A 121 -4.76 1.11 -7.37
N PHE A 122 -4.13 1.71 -6.36
CA PHE A 122 -3.24 2.85 -6.55
C PHE A 122 -1.83 2.45 -6.14
N SER A 123 -0.93 2.34 -7.12
CA SER A 123 0.49 2.06 -6.87
C SER A 123 1.15 3.27 -6.22
N MET A 124 1.74 3.07 -5.04
CA MET A 124 2.49 4.11 -4.33
C MET A 124 3.96 4.22 -4.78
N TYR A 125 4.30 3.53 -5.87
CA TYR A 125 5.58 3.57 -6.56
C TYR A 125 5.34 3.92 -8.03
N ARG A 126 6.40 4.37 -8.71
CA ARG A 126 6.34 4.66 -10.15
C ARG A 126 6.14 3.36 -10.94
N SER A 127 4.91 3.15 -11.43
CA SER A 127 4.53 2.02 -12.28
C SER A 127 4.42 2.47 -13.75
N GLU A 128 4.82 1.59 -14.68
CA GLU A 128 4.60 1.75 -16.13
C GLU A 128 3.62 0.71 -16.70
N ILE A 129 3.12 -0.17 -15.84
CA ILE A 129 2.01 -1.10 -16.12
C ILE A 129 0.70 -0.55 -15.59
#